data_AF-A0A1Q7WDA5-F1
#
_entry.id   AF-A0A1Q7WDA5-F1
#
_cell.length_a   1.000
_cell.length_b   1.000
_cell.length_c   1.000
_cell.angle_alpha   90.00
_cell.angle_beta   90.00
_cell.angle_gamma   90.00
#
_symmetry.space_group_name_H-M   'P 1'
#
loop_
_entity.id
_entity.type
_entity.pdbx_description
1 polymer ?
#
loop_
_entity_poly.entity_id
_entity_poly.type
_entity_poly.pdbx_seq_one_letter_code
_entity_poly.pdbx_strand_id
1 'polypeptide(L)'
;MSSCATLSTRIAPDQEVLPRIVELDPGFAELGTGPGMVATVSELFGTVPLLACSYGHRKAPGTPAHTGLHSDVAHLRGLPHHQSLVMVKAAVALTAVDLDAGPTAVAPGSHRTGDVGEHVRVTLRVGDMLLFHANLHHTATPNTSAASRLGLWFVFTQPWLRIFPGYEFSTDFLTAQQPRIAADPRLRHLFGLADPYAT
;
A
#
# COMPACT_ATOMS: atom_id res chain seq x y z
N MET A 1 2.46 27.71 -22.09
CA MET A 1 3.70 26.98 -21.76
C MET A 1 3.48 26.32 -20.41
N SER A 2 3.42 25.00 -20.42
CA SER A 2 3.02 24.13 -19.31
C SER A 2 4.14 24.03 -18.29
N SER A 3 3.84 24.24 -17.01
CA SER A 3 4.73 23.91 -15.89
C SER A 3 4.08 22.78 -15.12
N CYS A 4 4.68 21.60 -15.23
CA CYS A 4 4.36 20.40 -14.46
C CYS A 4 4.78 20.65 -13.01
N ALA A 5 3.81 20.91 -12.13
CA ALA A 5 4.05 21.02 -10.70
C ALA A 5 4.02 19.61 -10.08
N THR A 6 5.20 19.09 -9.75
CA THR A 6 5.38 17.90 -8.93
C THR A 6 4.78 18.15 -7.55
N LEU A 7 3.64 17.50 -7.26
CA LEU A 7 3.03 17.50 -5.92
C LEU A 7 3.85 16.62 -4.96
N SER A 8 4.98 17.15 -4.50
CA SER A 8 5.66 16.68 -3.29
C SER A 8 5.02 17.41 -2.10
N THR A 9 3.98 16.82 -1.51
CA THR A 9 3.43 17.32 -0.25
C THR A 9 4.34 16.89 0.88
N ARG A 10 5.16 17.81 1.38
CA ARG A 10 5.95 17.61 2.61
C ARG A 10 4.99 17.48 3.79
N ILE A 11 4.66 16.25 4.18
CA ILE A 11 4.15 15.95 5.52
C ILE A 11 5.33 16.17 6.47
N ALA A 12 5.08 16.77 7.65
CA ALA A 12 6.02 17.18 8.70
C ALA A 12 7.41 16.50 8.66
N PRO A 13 8.50 17.27 8.87
CA PRO A 13 9.78 17.09 8.19
C PRO A 13 10.27 15.64 8.28
N ASP A 14 10.80 15.15 7.15
CA ASP A 14 11.66 13.96 7.04
C ASP A 14 11.03 12.67 6.51
N GLN A 15 9.78 12.71 6.03
CA GLN A 15 9.25 11.65 5.16
C GLN A 15 9.07 12.11 3.74
N GLU A 16 9.70 11.39 2.82
CA GLU A 16 9.56 11.59 1.39
C GLU A 16 8.69 10.46 0.83
N VAL A 17 7.61 10.85 0.15
CA VAL A 17 6.68 9.94 -0.50
C VAL A 17 6.76 10.19 -2.00
N LEU A 18 6.96 9.12 -2.76
CA LEU A 18 6.99 9.12 -4.21
C LEU A 18 5.69 8.46 -4.70
N PRO A 19 4.66 9.24 -5.05
CA PRO A 19 3.37 8.68 -5.44
C PRO A 19 3.45 7.98 -6.80
N ARG A 20 2.50 7.07 -7.04
CA ARG A 20 2.32 6.35 -8.31
C ARG A 20 3.59 5.61 -8.73
N ILE A 21 4.23 4.95 -7.77
CA ILE A 21 5.55 4.33 -7.95
C ILE A 21 5.58 3.28 -9.07
N VAL A 22 4.44 2.62 -9.33
CA VAL A 22 4.31 1.67 -10.45
C VAL A 22 4.41 2.32 -11.83
N GLU A 23 4.18 3.63 -11.93
CA GLU A 23 4.35 4.37 -13.18
C GLU A 23 5.79 4.82 -13.41
N LEU A 24 6.64 4.78 -12.37
CA LEU A 24 8.00 5.32 -12.43
C LEU A 24 9.04 4.32 -12.91
N ASP A 25 8.81 3.01 -12.69
CA ASP A 25 9.72 1.95 -13.12
C ASP A 25 8.95 0.65 -13.40
N PRO A 26 9.22 -0.04 -14.53
CA PRO A 26 8.59 -1.32 -14.86
C PRO A 26 8.78 -2.41 -13.80
N GLY A 27 9.90 -2.40 -13.07
CA GLY A 27 10.17 -3.33 -11.97
C GLY A 27 9.25 -3.10 -10.78
N PHE A 28 8.90 -1.85 -10.48
CA PHE A 28 7.89 -1.55 -9.45
C PHE A 28 6.49 -1.95 -9.87
N ALA A 29 6.16 -1.76 -11.16
CA ALA A 29 4.92 -2.27 -11.73
C ALA A 29 4.85 -3.80 -11.61
N GLU A 30 5.90 -4.52 -12.01
CA GLU A 30 5.92 -5.98 -11.94
C GLU A 30 5.85 -6.49 -10.50
N LEU A 31 6.52 -5.84 -9.55
CA LEU A 31 6.44 -6.21 -8.14
C LEU A 31 5.03 -6.03 -7.56
N GLY A 32 4.37 -4.92 -7.89
CA GLY A 32 3.03 -4.60 -7.36
C GLY A 32 1.86 -5.24 -8.11
N THR A 33 2.08 -5.71 -9.34
CA THR A 33 1.02 -6.19 -10.24
C THR A 33 1.34 -7.49 -10.94
N GLY A 34 2.45 -8.13 -10.59
CA GLY A 34 2.87 -9.41 -11.17
C GLY A 34 1.97 -10.57 -10.74
N PRO A 35 2.04 -11.73 -11.43
CA PRO A 35 1.09 -12.82 -11.24
C PRO A 35 0.99 -13.34 -9.81
N GLY A 36 2.11 -13.41 -9.08
CA GLY A 36 2.15 -13.87 -7.68
C GLY A 36 1.46 -12.91 -6.71
N MET A 37 1.68 -11.60 -6.88
CA MET A 37 0.99 -10.57 -6.10
C MET A 37 -0.51 -10.63 -6.39
N VAL A 38 -0.90 -10.56 -7.67
CA VAL A 38 -2.30 -10.58 -8.10
C VAL A 38 -3.02 -11.83 -7.60
N ALA A 39 -2.41 -13.02 -7.73
CA ALA A 39 -3.00 -14.26 -7.21
C ALA A 39 -3.22 -14.20 -5.70
N THR A 40 -2.19 -13.79 -4.93
CA THR A 40 -2.24 -13.71 -3.47
C THR A 40 -3.33 -12.75 -2.99
N VAL A 41 -3.39 -11.54 -3.53
CA VAL A 41 -4.40 -10.56 -3.12
C VAL A 41 -5.79 -10.97 -3.60
N SER A 42 -5.91 -11.60 -4.77
CA SER A 42 -7.20 -12.08 -5.26
C SER A 42 -7.77 -13.19 -4.38
N GLU A 43 -6.92 -14.09 -3.88
CA GLU A 43 -7.31 -15.13 -2.93
C GLU A 43 -7.82 -14.53 -1.62
N LEU A 44 -7.13 -13.51 -1.09
CA LEU A 44 -7.57 -12.83 0.12
C LEU A 44 -8.95 -12.19 -0.05
N PHE A 45 -9.16 -11.47 -1.16
CA PHE A 45 -10.42 -10.76 -1.41
C PHE A 45 -11.56 -11.67 -1.92
N GLY A 46 -11.25 -12.87 -2.42
CA GLY A 46 -12.20 -13.73 -3.14
C GLY A 46 -12.57 -13.19 -4.53
N THR A 47 -11.89 -12.15 -5.01
CA THR A 47 -12.06 -11.49 -6.30
C THR A 47 -10.79 -10.73 -6.66
N VAL A 48 -10.61 -10.35 -7.92
CA VAL A 48 -9.47 -9.51 -8.32
C VAL A 48 -9.67 -8.10 -7.75
N PRO A 49 -8.80 -7.61 -6.85
CA PRO A 49 -8.97 -6.30 -6.24
C PRO A 49 -8.57 -5.17 -7.18
N LEU A 50 -8.84 -3.94 -6.75
CA LEU A 50 -8.32 -2.71 -7.33
C LEU A 50 -6.99 -2.33 -6.66
N LEU A 51 -5.97 -1.93 -7.41
CA LEU A 51 -4.79 -1.25 -6.87
C LEU A 51 -5.14 0.25 -6.69
N ALA A 52 -5.56 0.61 -5.49
CA ALA A 52 -6.10 1.94 -5.19
C ALA A 52 -5.04 3.00 -4.93
N CYS A 53 -3.82 2.58 -4.57
CA CYS A 53 -2.70 3.48 -4.28
C CYS A 53 -1.38 2.71 -4.34
N SER A 54 -0.33 3.35 -4.86
CA SER A 54 1.03 2.82 -4.79
C SER A 54 2.04 3.95 -4.60
N TYR A 55 3.01 3.77 -3.70
CA TYR A 55 4.01 4.80 -3.44
C TYR A 55 5.33 4.23 -2.89
N GLY A 56 6.42 4.92 -3.21
CA GLY A 56 7.69 4.76 -2.52
C GLY A 56 7.67 5.61 -1.25
N HIS A 57 8.29 5.10 -0.18
CA HIS A 57 8.43 5.79 1.09
C HIS A 57 9.87 5.76 1.56
N ARG A 58 10.44 6.94 1.77
CA ARG A 58 11.71 7.12 2.45
C ARG A 58 11.47 7.72 3.82
N LYS A 59 11.92 7.01 4.84
CA LYS A 59 11.98 7.48 6.23
C LYS A 59 13.43 7.76 6.60
N ALA A 60 13.79 9.03 6.73
CA ALA A 60 15.17 9.43 7.03
C ALA A 60 15.60 9.03 8.47
N PRO A 61 16.91 9.07 8.79
CA PRO A 61 17.39 8.98 10.16
C PRO A 61 16.74 10.05 11.05
N GLY A 62 16.39 9.70 12.29
CA GLY A 62 15.79 10.61 13.25
C GLY A 62 14.30 10.91 13.05
N THR A 63 13.66 10.40 11.98
CA THR A 63 12.25 10.67 11.73
C THR A 63 11.37 10.11 12.87
N PRO A 64 10.54 10.94 13.52
CA PRO A 64 9.70 10.51 14.63
C PRO A 64 8.61 9.51 14.20
N ALA A 65 7.87 8.99 15.18
CA ALA A 65 6.57 8.40 14.91
C ALA A 65 5.65 9.50 14.36
N HIS A 66 4.90 9.19 13.31
CA HIS A 66 4.01 10.16 12.64
C HIS A 66 2.54 9.73 12.68
N THR A 67 2.26 8.55 13.22
CA THR A 67 0.90 8.03 13.39
C THR A 67 0.73 7.48 14.80
N GLY A 68 -0.41 7.76 15.42
CA GLY A 68 -0.88 6.99 16.56
C GLY A 68 -1.26 5.57 16.13
N LEU A 69 -1.62 4.72 17.09
CA LEU A 69 -2.21 3.43 16.77
C LEU A 69 -3.56 3.63 16.07
N HIS A 70 -3.72 3.04 14.89
CA HIS A 70 -4.92 3.22 14.08
C HIS A 70 -5.19 2.03 13.17
N SER A 71 -6.43 1.95 12.68
CA SER A 71 -6.83 1.15 11.52
C SER A 71 -7.00 2.11 10.33
N ASP A 72 -6.49 1.74 9.16
CA ASP A 72 -6.57 2.57 7.95
C ASP A 72 -8.02 2.78 7.50
N VAL A 73 -8.94 1.92 7.91
CA VAL A 73 -10.34 1.91 7.44
C VAL A 73 -11.34 2.35 8.50
N ALA A 74 -10.91 2.57 9.75
CA ALA A 74 -11.79 2.94 10.87
C ALA A 74 -12.58 4.25 10.64
N HIS A 75 -12.15 5.08 9.71
CA HIS A 75 -12.82 6.32 9.34
C HIS A 75 -13.96 6.12 8.31
N LEU A 76 -14.07 4.96 7.66
CA LEU A 76 -15.09 4.69 6.64
C LEU A 76 -16.42 4.33 7.32
N ARG A 77 -17.40 5.24 7.26
CA ARG A 77 -18.71 5.03 7.89
C ARG A 77 -19.53 3.99 7.12
N GLY A 78 -20.38 3.26 7.85
CA GLY A 78 -21.36 2.33 7.25
C GLY A 78 -20.82 0.95 6.88
N LEU A 79 -19.59 0.61 7.29
CA LEU A 79 -18.99 -0.70 7.07
C LEU A 79 -18.76 -1.43 8.40
N PRO A 80 -19.19 -2.70 8.54
CA PRO A 80 -18.83 -3.51 9.70
C PRO A 80 -17.37 -3.97 9.61
N HIS A 81 -16.42 -3.11 9.98
CA HIS A 81 -14.99 -3.30 9.70
C HIS A 81 -14.40 -4.64 10.15
N HIS A 82 -14.82 -5.17 11.29
CA HIS A 82 -14.34 -6.44 11.83
C HIS A 82 -14.83 -7.67 11.03
N GLN A 83 -15.82 -7.50 10.16
CA GLN A 83 -16.38 -8.53 9.29
C GLN A 83 -16.06 -8.30 7.81
N SER A 84 -15.42 -7.19 7.47
CA SER A 84 -15.24 -6.77 6.08
C SER A 84 -13.78 -6.60 5.71
N LEU A 85 -13.31 -7.44 4.79
CA LEU A 85 -12.05 -7.23 4.09
C LEU A 85 -12.26 -6.22 2.96
N VAL A 86 -12.04 -4.93 3.28
CA VAL A 86 -12.21 -3.83 2.30
C VAL A 86 -10.89 -3.35 1.69
N MET A 87 -9.78 -3.57 2.39
CA MET A 87 -8.46 -3.10 1.97
C MET A 87 -7.34 -3.96 2.57
N VAL A 88 -6.29 -4.17 1.79
CA VAL A 88 -5.04 -4.83 2.17
C VAL A 88 -3.88 -3.92 1.79
N LYS A 89 -2.88 -3.81 2.67
CA LYS A 89 -1.62 -3.12 2.37
C LYS A 89 -0.49 -4.13 2.27
N ALA A 90 0.30 -3.97 1.22
CA ALA A 90 1.55 -4.69 1.01
C ALA A 90 2.70 -3.68 1.10
N ALA A 91 3.63 -3.89 2.02
CA ALA A 91 4.82 -3.09 2.18
C ALA A 91 6.05 -3.94 1.85
N VAL A 92 6.79 -3.60 0.81
CA VAL A 92 8.03 -4.28 0.43
C VAL A 92 9.23 -3.48 0.95
N ALA A 93 10.13 -4.16 1.65
CA ALA A 93 11.33 -3.56 2.21
C ALA A 93 12.44 -3.46 1.15
N LEU A 94 12.84 -2.24 0.77
CA LEU A 94 14.00 -2.01 -0.11
C LEU A 94 15.33 -1.91 0.67
N THR A 95 15.23 -1.64 1.97
CA THR A 95 16.32 -1.74 2.94
C THR A 95 15.87 -2.65 4.09
N ALA A 96 16.81 -3.26 4.81
CA ALA A 96 16.47 -3.97 6.03
C ALA A 96 15.74 -3.04 7.01
N VAL A 97 14.79 -3.60 7.76
CA VAL A 97 13.98 -2.92 8.76
C VAL A 97 14.22 -3.60 10.10
N ASP A 98 15.26 -3.15 10.79
CA ASP A 98 15.55 -3.57 12.17
C ASP A 98 14.71 -2.79 13.18
N LEU A 99 14.83 -3.12 14.47
CA LEU A 99 14.00 -2.55 15.54
C LEU A 99 14.16 -1.03 15.73
N ASP A 100 15.30 -0.47 15.33
CA ASP A 100 15.64 0.95 15.39
C ASP A 100 15.41 1.68 14.05
N ALA A 101 15.19 0.95 12.95
CA ALA A 101 14.92 1.52 11.62
C ALA A 101 13.48 2.07 11.47
N GLY A 102 12.74 2.15 12.57
CA GLY A 102 11.34 2.55 12.61
C GLY A 102 10.38 1.56 11.97
N PRO A 103 10.37 0.27 12.39
CA PRO A 103 9.47 -0.75 11.86
C PRO A 103 8.01 -0.37 12.05
N THR A 104 7.13 -0.94 11.23
CA THR A 104 5.70 -0.93 11.51
C THR A 104 5.46 -1.77 12.76
N ALA A 105 4.77 -1.21 13.75
CA ALA A 105 4.25 -1.98 14.88
C ALA A 105 2.79 -2.32 14.60
N VAL A 106 2.40 -3.55 14.90
CA VAL A 106 1.05 -4.07 14.67
C VAL A 106 0.50 -4.68 15.95
N ALA A 107 -0.82 -4.65 16.12
CA ALA A 107 -1.55 -5.40 17.14
C ALA A 107 -2.14 -6.67 16.51
N PRO A 108 -1.51 -7.85 16.64
CA PRO A 108 -1.99 -9.07 16.01
C PRO A 108 -3.43 -9.41 16.43
N GLY A 109 -4.26 -9.85 15.49
CA GLY A 109 -5.66 -10.22 15.75
C GLY A 109 -6.65 -9.04 15.86
N SER A 110 -6.18 -7.81 16.06
CA SER A 110 -7.04 -6.61 16.23
C SER A 110 -8.00 -6.33 15.06
N HIS A 111 -7.68 -6.81 13.86
CA HIS A 111 -8.56 -6.71 12.69
C HIS A 111 -9.88 -7.49 12.85
N ARG A 112 -9.95 -8.48 13.75
CA ARG A 112 -11.11 -9.35 14.00
C ARG A 112 -11.97 -8.89 15.17
N THR A 113 -11.34 -8.31 16.19
CA THR A 113 -11.99 -8.01 17.48
C THR A 113 -12.04 -6.51 17.78
N GLY A 114 -11.18 -5.71 17.14
CA GLY A 114 -10.91 -4.32 17.51
C GLY A 114 -10.05 -4.17 18.77
N ASP A 115 -9.74 -5.26 19.47
CA ASP A 115 -8.86 -5.24 20.64
C ASP A 115 -7.41 -5.02 20.21
N VAL A 116 -6.77 -4.04 20.82
CA VAL A 116 -5.43 -3.57 20.44
C VAL A 116 -4.30 -4.23 21.22
N GLY A 117 -4.60 -4.99 22.28
CA GLY A 117 -3.67 -5.90 22.96
C GLY A 117 -2.20 -5.43 23.07
N GLU A 118 -1.26 -6.37 22.92
CA GLU A 118 0.17 -6.09 22.82
C GLU A 118 0.58 -5.78 21.38
N HIS A 119 1.47 -4.80 21.21
CA HIS A 119 2.01 -4.44 19.90
C HIS A 119 3.34 -5.11 19.62
N VAL A 120 3.47 -5.69 18.43
CA VAL A 120 4.69 -6.33 17.94
C VAL A 120 5.30 -5.47 16.84
N ARG A 121 6.59 -5.13 16.98
CA ARG A 121 7.37 -4.47 15.92
C ARG A 121 7.80 -5.50 14.88
N VAL A 122 7.44 -5.28 13.62
CA VAL A 122 7.74 -6.21 12.53
C VAL A 122 9.08 -5.83 11.90
N THR A 123 10.10 -6.68 12.08
CA THR A 123 11.38 -6.55 11.37
C THR A 123 11.32 -7.24 10.02
N LEU A 124 12.01 -6.69 9.02
CA LEU A 124 12.01 -7.20 7.64
C LEU A 124 13.44 -7.21 7.09
N ARG A 125 13.79 -8.24 6.32
CA ARG A 125 15.00 -8.24 5.49
C ARG A 125 14.72 -7.50 4.17
N VAL A 126 15.78 -7.15 3.44
CA VAL A 126 15.63 -6.61 2.07
C VAL A 126 14.88 -7.62 1.21
N GLY A 127 13.83 -7.16 0.54
CA GLY A 127 12.96 -7.97 -0.30
C GLY A 127 11.78 -8.63 0.44
N ASP A 128 11.78 -8.64 1.78
CA ASP A 128 10.62 -9.14 2.53
C ASP A 128 9.40 -8.23 2.31
N MET A 129 8.22 -8.83 2.39
CA MET A 129 6.95 -8.14 2.28
C MET A 129 6.12 -8.30 3.56
N LEU A 130 5.68 -7.18 4.12
CA LEU A 130 4.64 -7.14 5.14
C LEU A 130 3.28 -6.93 4.46
N LEU A 131 2.45 -7.97 4.47
CA LEU A 131 1.07 -7.94 3.98
C LEU A 131 0.11 -7.95 5.16
N PHE A 132 -0.82 -6.99 5.23
CA PHE A 132 -1.78 -6.93 6.32
C PHE A 132 -3.14 -6.36 5.92
N HIS A 133 -4.16 -6.83 6.64
CA HIS A 133 -5.53 -6.33 6.59
C HIS A 133 -5.56 -4.87 7.06
N ALA A 134 -6.16 -3.95 6.31
CA ALA A 134 -6.17 -2.52 6.65
C ALA A 134 -6.90 -2.18 7.96
N ASN A 135 -7.77 -3.09 8.43
CA ASN A 135 -8.37 -3.03 9.77
C ASN A 135 -7.46 -3.48 10.92
N LEU A 136 -6.26 -3.99 10.64
CA LEU A 136 -5.27 -4.31 11.66
C LEU A 136 -4.78 -3.01 12.29
N HIS A 137 -4.89 -2.89 13.61
CA HIS A 137 -4.34 -1.74 14.30
C HIS A 137 -2.82 -1.75 14.19
N HIS A 138 -2.28 -0.64 13.73
CA HIS A 138 -0.85 -0.49 13.50
C HIS A 138 -0.41 0.96 13.69
N THR A 139 0.90 1.17 13.80
CA THR A 139 1.52 2.48 13.94
C THR A 139 2.93 2.45 13.34
N ALA A 140 3.38 3.61 12.87
CA ALA A 140 4.76 3.79 12.46
C ALA A 140 5.62 4.19 13.66
N THR A 141 6.60 3.35 14.01
CA THR A 141 7.56 3.65 15.09
C THR A 141 8.70 4.55 14.62
N PRO A 142 9.37 5.33 15.49
CA PRO A 142 10.45 6.25 15.10
C PRO A 142 11.64 5.54 14.44
N ASN A 143 12.27 6.19 13.44
CA ASN A 143 13.56 5.72 12.92
C ASN A 143 14.68 6.37 13.75
N THR A 144 15.23 5.62 14.68
CA THR A 144 16.36 6.05 15.54
C THR A 144 17.71 5.56 15.02
N SER A 145 17.74 4.83 13.90
CA SER A 145 18.97 4.41 13.25
C SER A 145 19.69 5.58 12.55
N ALA A 146 20.93 5.33 12.12
CA ALA A 146 21.71 6.27 11.30
C ALA A 146 21.40 6.19 9.79
N ALA A 147 20.52 5.27 9.35
CA ALA A 147 20.23 5.00 7.95
C ALA A 147 18.79 5.38 7.55
N SER A 148 18.59 5.68 6.27
CA SER A 148 17.24 5.85 5.72
C SER A 148 16.59 4.47 5.52
N ARG A 149 15.32 4.32 5.94
CA ARG A 149 14.50 3.16 5.61
C ARG A 149 13.73 3.42 4.33
N LEU A 150 13.94 2.58 3.32
CA LEU A 150 13.25 2.64 2.03
C LEU A 150 12.25 1.49 1.92
N GLY A 151 11.03 1.80 1.49
CA GLY A 151 10.00 0.80 1.23
C GLY A 151 9.06 1.20 0.12
N LEU A 152 8.41 0.20 -0.47
CA LEU A 152 7.34 0.36 -1.43
C LEU A 152 6.04 -0.04 -0.78
N TRP A 153 4.97 0.69 -1.08
CA TRP A 153 3.63 0.41 -0.58
C TRP A 153 2.68 0.23 -1.75
N PHE A 154 1.89 -0.84 -1.67
CA PHE A 154 0.78 -1.12 -2.57
C PHE A 154 -0.48 -1.31 -1.73
N VAL A 155 -1.53 -0.58 -2.07
CA VAL A 155 -2.80 -0.60 -1.36
C VAL A 155 -3.84 -1.19 -2.30
N PHE A 156 -4.35 -2.36 -1.94
CA PHE A 156 -5.39 -3.06 -2.68
C PHE A 156 -6.72 -2.87 -1.97
N THR A 157 -7.78 -2.64 -2.72
CA THR A 157 -9.14 -2.47 -2.19
C THR A 157 -10.12 -3.36 -2.91
N GLN A 158 -11.30 -3.54 -2.31
CA GLN A 158 -12.45 -4.09 -3.02
C GLN A 158 -12.72 -3.31 -4.32
N PRO A 159 -13.13 -3.97 -5.43
CA PRO A 159 -13.28 -3.32 -6.75
C PRO A 159 -14.32 -2.20 -6.81
N TRP A 160 -15.30 -2.19 -5.90
CA TRP A 160 -16.33 -1.16 -5.80
C TRP A 160 -15.88 0.09 -5.03
N LEU A 161 -14.69 0.09 -4.45
CA LEU A 161 -14.08 1.29 -3.86
C LEU A 161 -13.41 2.13 -4.93
N ARG A 162 -13.30 3.44 -4.69
CA ARG A 162 -12.60 4.36 -5.59
C ARG A 162 -11.10 4.32 -5.33
N ILE A 163 -10.32 4.53 -6.40
CA ILE A 163 -8.89 4.88 -6.31
C ILE A 163 -8.75 6.15 -5.44
N PHE A 164 -7.67 6.23 -4.68
CA PHE A 164 -7.40 7.41 -3.87
C PHE A 164 -7.13 8.63 -4.77
N PRO A 165 -7.73 9.80 -4.50
CA PRO A 165 -7.48 11.00 -5.29
C PRO A 165 -5.99 11.30 -5.42
N GLY A 166 -5.51 11.50 -6.66
CA GLY A 166 -4.10 11.72 -6.99
C GLY A 166 -3.29 10.45 -7.25
N TYR A 167 -3.89 9.27 -7.12
CA TYR A 167 -3.30 7.97 -7.45
C TYR A 167 -3.95 7.31 -8.68
N GLU A 168 -4.82 8.01 -9.39
CA GLU A 168 -5.33 7.56 -10.68
C GLU A 168 -4.18 7.33 -11.66
N PHE A 169 -4.25 6.22 -12.39
CA PHE A 169 -3.25 5.86 -13.37
C PHE A 169 -3.28 6.82 -14.56
N SER A 170 -2.10 7.25 -15.03
CA SER A 170 -2.02 8.03 -16.25
C SER A 170 -2.40 7.22 -17.49
N THR A 171 -2.88 7.91 -18.53
CA THR A 171 -3.16 7.29 -19.84
C THR A 171 -1.93 6.61 -20.43
N ASP A 172 -0.74 7.20 -20.26
CA ASP A 172 0.51 6.65 -20.79
C ASP A 172 0.86 5.33 -20.10
N PHE A 173 0.73 5.25 -18.78
CA PHE A 173 0.91 4.02 -18.03
C PHE A 173 -0.09 2.96 -18.50
N LEU A 174 -1.38 3.28 -18.55
CA LEU A 174 -2.42 2.33 -18.96
C LEU A 174 -2.24 1.84 -20.41
N THR A 175 -1.73 2.69 -21.29
CA THR A 175 -1.37 2.34 -22.67
C THR A 175 -0.20 1.36 -22.68
N ALA A 176 0.84 1.63 -21.90
CA ALA A 176 1.99 0.74 -21.76
C ALA A 176 1.62 -0.62 -21.14
N GLN A 177 0.58 -0.69 -20.31
CA GLN A 177 0.09 -1.94 -19.72
C GLN A 177 -0.80 -2.77 -20.66
N GLN A 178 -1.22 -2.26 -21.83
CA GLN A 178 -2.14 -2.98 -22.72
C GLN A 178 -1.67 -4.40 -23.11
N PRO A 179 -0.38 -4.65 -23.43
CA PRO A 179 0.09 -6.01 -23.71
C PRO A 179 -0.09 -6.97 -22.52
N ARG A 180 0.17 -6.49 -21.29
CA ARG A 180 -0.01 -7.28 -20.07
C ARG A 180 -1.49 -7.52 -19.79
N ILE A 181 -2.34 -6.51 -20.00
CA ILE A 181 -3.80 -6.61 -19.87
C ILE A 181 -4.37 -7.63 -20.87
N ALA A 182 -3.85 -7.65 -22.11
CA ALA A 182 -4.26 -8.62 -23.11
C ALA A 182 -3.87 -10.06 -22.74
N ALA A 183 -2.70 -10.23 -22.12
CA ALA A 183 -2.22 -11.53 -21.63
C ALA A 183 -2.91 -11.98 -20.33
N ASP A 184 -3.28 -11.05 -19.46
CA ASP A 184 -3.99 -11.28 -18.21
C ASP A 184 -5.13 -10.27 -18.02
N PRO A 185 -6.36 -10.61 -18.46
CA PRO A 185 -7.52 -9.73 -18.36
C PRO A 185 -7.88 -9.32 -16.92
N ARG A 186 -7.40 -10.04 -15.89
CA ARG A 186 -7.60 -9.66 -14.49
C ARG A 186 -7.01 -8.28 -14.18
N LEU A 187 -5.95 -7.89 -14.87
CA LEU A 187 -5.32 -6.58 -14.71
C LEU A 187 -6.28 -5.42 -15.04
N ARG A 188 -7.35 -5.65 -15.80
CA ARG A 188 -8.40 -4.65 -16.00
C ARG A 188 -9.07 -4.26 -14.68
N HIS A 189 -9.36 -5.21 -13.79
CA HIS A 189 -9.91 -4.92 -12.46
C HIS A 189 -8.87 -4.21 -11.60
N LEU A 190 -7.63 -4.70 -11.63
CA LEU A 190 -6.52 -4.13 -10.86
C LEU A 190 -6.28 -2.65 -11.18
N PHE A 191 -6.42 -2.27 -12.46
CA PHE A 191 -6.23 -0.90 -12.92
C PHE A 191 -7.53 -0.07 -12.96
N GLY A 192 -8.64 -0.58 -12.44
CA GLY A 192 -9.92 0.15 -12.40
C GLY A 192 -10.56 0.39 -13.77
N LEU A 193 -10.25 -0.46 -14.76
CA LEU A 193 -10.77 -0.42 -16.14
C LEU A 193 -11.98 -1.34 -16.36
N ALA A 194 -12.34 -2.13 -15.35
CA ALA A 194 -13.50 -3.01 -15.38
C ALA A 194 -14.62 -2.44 -14.52
N ASP A 195 -15.86 -2.60 -14.97
CA ASP A 195 -17.04 -2.33 -14.15
C ASP A 195 -17.12 -3.40 -13.05
N PRO A 196 -17.04 -3.04 -11.76
CA PRO A 196 -17.09 -4.00 -10.66
C PRO A 196 -18.47 -4.66 -10.49
N TYR A 197 -19.49 -4.19 -11.21
CA TYR A 197 -20.86 -4.71 -11.18
C TYR A 197 -21.29 -5.39 -12.49
N ALA A 198 -20.40 -5.47 -13.50
CA ALA A 198 -20.71 -6.19 -14.72
C ALA A 198 -20.82 -7.69 -14.44
N THR A 199 -22.06 -8.20 -14.51
CA THR A 199 -22.41 -9.63 -14.43
C THR A 199 -22.42 -10.26 -15.80
#